data_AF-A0A2U8VS85-F1
#
_entry.id   AF-A0A2U8VS85-F1
#
_cell.length_a   1.000
_cell.length_b   1.000
_cell.length_c   1.000
_cell.angle_alpha   90.00
_cell.angle_beta   90.00
_cell.angle_gamma   90.00
#
_symmetry.space_group_name_H-M   'P 1'
#
loop_
_entity.id
_entity.type
_entity.pdbx_description
1 polymer ?
#
loop_
_entity_poly.entity_id
_entity_poly.type
_entity_poly.pdbx_seq_one_letter_code
_entity_poly.pdbx_strand_id
1 'polypeptide(L)'
;MSSRAFYAALVPEQQHAFRAAVTDMREGRAPEAVREAWAALDIGEDILDRRVTIVIWELVEERLALLPESERAPIATALLGGAP
;
A
#
# COMPACT_ATOMS: atom_id res chain seq x y z
N MET A 1 9.34 16.52 5.19
CA MET A 1 7.87 16.60 5.00
C MET A 1 7.24 15.50 5.85
N SER A 2 6.07 15.74 6.46
CA SER A 2 5.42 14.72 7.30
C SER A 2 4.65 13.73 6.45
N SER A 3 4.74 12.45 6.79
CA SER A 3 3.96 11.31 6.32
C SER A 3 2.48 11.57 6.07
N ARG A 4 1.89 12.37 6.96
CA ARG A 4 0.48 12.73 6.94
C ARG A 4 0.15 13.63 5.75
N ALA A 5 1.10 14.43 5.29
CA ALA A 5 0.93 15.31 4.13
C ALA A 5 0.97 14.52 2.82
N PHE A 6 1.81 13.49 2.70
CA PHE A 6 1.85 12.60 1.54
C PHE A 6 0.61 11.73 1.44
N TYR A 7 0.20 11.11 2.55
CA TYR A 7 -1.04 10.33 2.57
C TYR A 7 -2.28 11.18 2.25
N ALA A 8 -2.28 12.46 2.65
CA ALA A 8 -3.33 13.42 2.31
C ALA A 8 -3.29 13.90 0.84
N ALA A 9 -2.18 13.67 0.12
CA ALA A 9 -2.05 14.02 -1.29
C ALA A 9 -2.70 12.98 -2.22
N LEU A 10 -2.96 11.76 -1.73
CA LEU A 10 -3.77 10.76 -2.43
C LEU A 10 -5.21 11.25 -2.56
N VAL A 11 -5.83 10.96 -3.71
CA VAL A 11 -7.28 11.21 -3.88
C VAL A 11 -8.08 10.30 -2.93
N PRO A 12 -9.30 10.71 -2.50
CA PRO A 12 -10.09 9.95 -1.52
C PRO A 12 -10.27 8.48 -1.87
N GLU A 13 -10.45 8.17 -3.16
CA GLU A 13 -10.60 6.80 -3.67
C GLU A 13 -9.35 5.96 -3.41
N GLN A 14 -8.16 6.52 -3.64
CA GLN A 14 -6.88 5.85 -3.38
C GLN A 14 -6.65 5.65 -1.88
N GLN A 15 -7.01 6.64 -1.06
CA GLN A 15 -6.94 6.49 0.40
C GLN A 15 -7.85 5.37 0.89
N HIS A 16 -9.06 5.27 0.34
CA HIS A 16 -10.01 4.23 0.68
C HIS A 16 -9.53 2.86 0.23
N ALA A 17 -9.05 2.73 -1.01
CA ALA A 17 -8.49 1.49 -1.55
C ALA A 17 -7.28 1.02 -0.73
N PHE A 18 -6.37 1.93 -0.36
CA PHE A 18 -5.23 1.59 0.48
C PHE A 18 -5.64 1.10 1.88
N ARG A 19 -6.63 1.77 2.51
CA ARG A 19 -7.17 1.31 3.80
C ARG A 19 -7.82 -0.06 3.68
N ALA A 20 -8.55 -0.30 2.59
CA ALA A 20 -9.14 -1.60 2.31
C ALA A 20 -8.04 -2.66 2.14
N ALA A 21 -7.01 -2.41 1.34
CA ALA A 21 -5.89 -3.32 1.14
C ALA A 21 -5.17 -3.69 2.46
N VAL A 22 -4.95 -2.72 3.35
CA VAL A 22 -4.40 -2.99 4.70
C VAL A 22 -5.36 -3.81 5.54
N THR A 23 -6.65 -3.46 5.55
CA THR A 23 -7.67 -4.15 6.37
C THR A 23 -7.86 -5.60 5.90
N ASP A 24 -7.93 -5.81 4.59
CA ASP A 24 -8.13 -7.12 3.99
C ASP A 24 -6.94 -8.06 4.27
N MET A 25 -5.72 -7.53 4.29
CA MET A 25 -4.54 -8.29 4.72
C MET A 25 -4.63 -8.71 6.18
N ARG A 26 -4.95 -7.78 7.09
CA ARG A 26 -5.07 -8.07 8.53
C ARG A 26 -6.15 -9.10 8.83
N GLU A 27 -7.22 -9.10 8.04
CA GLU A 27 -8.34 -10.01 8.21
C GLU A 27 -8.16 -11.31 7.42
N GLY A 28 -7.01 -11.53 6.76
CA GLY A 28 -6.70 -12.75 6.02
C GLY A 28 -7.59 -12.99 4.79
N ARG A 29 -8.20 -11.92 4.27
CA ARG A 29 -9.16 -11.97 3.15
C ARG A 29 -8.74 -11.11 1.95
N ALA A 30 -7.47 -10.72 1.92
CA ALA A 30 -6.87 -9.98 0.81
C ALA A 30 -6.93 -10.79 -0.50
N PRO A 31 -7.36 -10.16 -1.61
CA PRO A 31 -7.18 -10.72 -2.94
C PRO A 31 -5.72 -11.11 -3.21
N GLU A 32 -5.50 -12.09 -4.08
CA GLU A 32 -4.15 -12.57 -4.42
C GLU A 32 -3.23 -11.43 -4.90
N ALA A 33 -3.72 -10.57 -5.80
CA ALA A 33 -2.96 -9.41 -6.27
C ALA A 33 -2.53 -8.45 -5.15
N VAL A 34 -3.35 -8.28 -4.11
CA VAL A 34 -3.00 -7.45 -2.95
C VAL A 34 -1.91 -8.13 -2.13
N ARG A 35 -2.03 -9.44 -1.89
CA ARG A 35 -1.00 -10.23 -1.18
C ARG A 35 0.34 -10.19 -1.90
N GLU A 36 0.35 -10.36 -3.22
CA GLU A 36 1.54 -10.27 -4.05
C GLU A 36 2.17 -8.88 -4.01
N ALA A 37 1.35 -7.82 -4.05
CA ALA A 37 1.83 -6.45 -3.97
C ALA A 37 2.54 -6.15 -2.63
N TRP A 38 1.97 -6.60 -1.51
CA TRP A 38 2.63 -6.46 -0.20
C TRP A 38 3.92 -7.29 -0.10
N ALA A 39 3.91 -8.51 -0.63
CA ALA A 39 5.09 -9.37 -0.68
C ALA A 39 6.21 -8.77 -1.55
N ALA A 40 5.88 -8.15 -2.68
CA ALA A 40 6.84 -7.48 -3.56
C ALA A 40 7.52 -6.27 -2.88
N LEU A 41 6.82 -5.64 -1.92
CA LEU A 41 7.39 -4.56 -1.09
C LEU A 41 8.12 -5.09 0.15
N ASP A 42 8.11 -6.41 0.38
CA ASP A 42 8.63 -7.06 1.59
C ASP A 42 8.00 -6.47 2.86
N ILE A 43 6.67 -6.31 2.82
CA ILE A 43 5.84 -5.86 3.93
C ILE A 43 4.90 -7.02 4.32
N GLY A 44 5.24 -7.69 5.42
CA GLY A 44 4.48 -8.82 5.96
C GLY A 44 3.31 -8.43 6.87
N GLU A 45 2.50 -9.42 7.21
CA GLU A 45 1.37 -9.29 8.16
C GLU A 45 1.81 -8.72 9.51
N ASP A 46 3.01 -9.06 9.99
CA ASP A 46 3.55 -8.57 11.26
C ASP A 46 3.76 -7.05 11.29
N ILE A 47 4.18 -6.47 10.15
CA ILE A 47 4.30 -5.02 9.97
C ILE A 47 2.90 -4.41 9.87
N LEU A 48 2.02 -5.02 9.07
CA LEU A 48 0.67 -4.51 8.84
C LEU A 48 -0.16 -4.49 10.13
N ASP A 49 -0.05 -5.49 11.00
CA ASP A 49 -0.80 -5.58 12.26
C ASP A 49 -0.33 -4.58 13.32
N ARG A 50 0.98 -4.28 13.34
CA ARG A 50 1.60 -3.49 14.42
C ARG A 50 1.67 -2.00 14.14
N ARG A 51 1.41 -1.58 12.90
CA ARG A 51 1.59 -0.20 12.45
C ARG A 51 0.27 0.45 12.07
N VAL A 52 0.15 1.75 12.34
CA VAL A 52 -0.98 2.54 11.83
C VAL A 52 -0.83 2.75 10.32
N THR A 53 -1.95 2.86 9.60
CA THR A 53 -1.97 2.95 8.13
C THR A 53 -1.07 4.02 7.54
N ILE A 54 -0.92 5.18 8.19
CA ILE A 54 -0.02 6.25 7.72
C ILE A 54 1.44 5.81 7.71
N VAL A 55 1.88 5.05 8.73
CA VAL A 55 3.25 4.53 8.80
C VAL A 55 3.47 3.43 7.75
N ILE A 56 2.44 2.63 7.49
CA ILE A 56 2.46 1.63 6.41
C ILE A 56 2.61 2.35 5.05
N TRP A 57 1.91 3.46 4.84
CA TRP A 57 2.01 4.26 3.62
C TRP A 57 3.42 4.80 3.39
N GLU A 58 4.09 5.32 4.42
CA GLU A 58 5.50 5.76 4.32
C GLU A 58 6.41 4.64 3.83
N LEU A 59 6.30 3.46 4.42
CA LEU A 59 7.09 2.29 4.03
C LEU A 59 6.80 1.89 2.59
N VAL A 60 5.53 1.95 2.16
CA VAL A 60 5.15 1.66 0.77
C VAL A 60 5.79 2.66 -0.19
N GLU A 61 5.77 3.96 0.11
CA GLU A 61 6.41 4.98 -0.74
C GLU A 61 7.92 4.77 -0.83
N GLU A 62 8.58 4.53 0.30
CA GLU A 62 10.02 4.25 0.34
C GLU A 62 10.38 3.03 -0.49
N ARG A 63 9.63 1.93 -0.37
CA ARG A 63 9.87 0.69 -1.11
C ARG A 63 9.55 0.84 -2.59
N LEU A 64 8.44 1.49 -2.96
CA LEU A 64 8.09 1.77 -4.34
C LEU A 64 9.15 2.65 -5.03
N ALA A 65 9.75 3.61 -4.34
CA ALA A 65 10.79 4.47 -4.90
C ALA A 65 12.06 3.71 -5.32
N LEU A 66 12.30 2.52 -4.75
CA LEU A 66 13.44 1.66 -5.06
C LEU A 66 13.21 0.73 -6.26
N LEU A 67 11.95 0.60 -6.71
CA LEU A 67 11.59 -0.30 -7.80
C LEU A 67 11.63 0.39 -9.18
N PRO A 68 11.99 -0.35 -10.24
CA PRO A 68 11.82 0.12 -11.62
C PRO A 68 10.37 0.48 -11.90
N GLU A 69 10.16 1.45 -12.80
CA GLU A 69 8.81 1.94 -13.10
C GLU A 69 7.84 0.86 -13.59
N SER A 70 8.34 -0.10 -14.38
CA SER A 70 7.58 -1.26 -14.86
C SER A 70 7.04 -2.15 -13.73
N GLU A 71 7.71 -2.17 -12.58
CA GLU A 71 7.32 -2.97 -11.41
C GLU A 71 6.44 -2.17 -10.45
N ARG A 72 6.60 -0.85 -10.38
CA ARG A 72 5.78 0.03 -9.53
C ARG A 72 4.32 0.07 -9.95
N ALA A 73 4.04 0.17 -11.25
CA ALA A 73 2.68 0.35 -11.78
C ALA A 73 1.69 -0.75 -11.34
N PRO A 74 1.99 -2.06 -11.47
CA PRO A 74 1.07 -3.10 -11.01
C PRO A 74 0.90 -3.12 -9.49
N ILE A 75 1.95 -2.86 -8.71
CA ILE A 75 1.88 -2.80 -7.23
C ILE A 75 0.99 -1.63 -6.79
N ALA A 76 1.22 -0.44 -7.36
CA ALA A 76 0.41 0.74 -7.07
C ALA A 76 -1.07 0.51 -7.42
N THR A 77 -1.34 -0.13 -8.56
CA THR A 77 -2.71 -0.48 -8.99
C THR A 77 -3.39 -1.42 -7.99
N ALA A 78 -2.68 -2.44 -7.51
CA ALA A 78 -3.22 -3.38 -6.53
C ALA A 78 -3.51 -2.73 -5.17
N LEU A 79 -2.65 -1.83 -4.70
CA LEU A 79 -2.76 -1.24 -3.36
C LEU A 79 -3.63 0.02 -3.30
N LEU A 80 -3.65 0.82 -4.36
CA LEU A 80 -4.36 2.10 -4.39
C LEU A 80 -5.67 2.05 -5.16
N GLY A 81 -6.03 0.87 -5.69
CA GLY A 81 -7.00 0.77 -6.76
C GLY A 81 -6.41 1.39 -8.02
N GLY A 82 -6.68 0.80 -9.18
CA GLY A 82 -6.26 1.40 -10.45
C GLY A 82 -6.65 2.87 -10.46
N ALA A 83 -5.65 3.75 -10.56
CA ALA A 83 -5.92 5.12 -10.96
C ALA A 83 -6.51 5.06 -12.38
N PRO A 84 -7.37 6.02 -12.78
CA PRO A 84 -7.78 6.14 -14.18
C PRO A 84 -6.59 6.18 -15.14
#